data_AF-A0A254SAC9-F1
#
_entry.id   AF-A0A254SAC9-F1
#
_cell.length_a   1.000
_cell.length_b   1.000
_cell.length_c   1.000
_cell.angle_alpha   90.00
_cell.angle_beta   90.00
_cell.angle_gamma   90.00
#
_symmetry.space_group_name_H-M   'P 1'
#
loop_
_entity.id
_entity.type
_entity.pdbx_description
1 polymer ?
#
loop_
_entity_poly.entity_id
_entity_poly.type
_entity_poly.pdbx_seq_one_letter_code
_entity_poly.pdbx_strand_id
1 'polypeptide(L)'
;MCDLLKKINLYHIPYTIDGLPQKTIVDVKKIPEMRRNTNILVIDDSGFVLIEALRKYGYQMEEKKDLDSVNDVAAYDIILCDIRGVGKFLNSKYEGAKLIQEIKLKYPSKKVIAYTAEDFSPSYSNLIDFADKKVEKGTSVDDWTSLLDDSIKDKYDLKKQWLMTRDALIKENIPIRLVAEYESEYVNAISKGSINKMIQRFTDNQSNGSAVMIELLKLTNNVLALILKFNGGAA
;
A
#
# COMPACT_ATOMS: atom_id res chain seq x y z
N MET A 1 -19.81 4.28 -34.72
CA MET A 1 -20.38 4.43 -33.36
C MET A 1 -19.43 5.14 -32.41
N CYS A 2 -18.14 4.78 -32.36
CA CYS A 2 -17.13 5.45 -31.51
C CYS A 2 -16.95 6.97 -31.76
N ASP A 3 -17.08 7.47 -33.00
CA ASP A 3 -16.86 8.91 -33.27
C ASP A 3 -18.09 9.81 -33.05
N LEU A 4 -19.30 9.24 -33.02
CA LEU A 4 -20.53 9.98 -32.66
C LEU A 4 -20.61 10.23 -31.15
N LEU A 5 -20.07 9.30 -30.35
CA LEU A 5 -19.96 9.40 -28.90
C LEU A 5 -18.88 10.40 -28.42
N LYS A 6 -18.08 10.98 -29.33
CA LYS A 6 -17.14 12.07 -28.97
C LYS A 6 -17.76 13.46 -29.17
N LYS A 7 -18.82 13.58 -29.98
CA LYS A 7 -19.56 14.83 -30.21
C LYS A 7 -20.62 15.11 -29.15
N ILE A 8 -21.05 14.05 -28.46
CA ILE A 8 -21.89 14.08 -27.28
C ILE A 8 -20.95 13.64 -26.16
N ASN A 9 -20.77 14.39 -25.06
CA ASN A 9 -19.84 14.02 -23.98
C ASN A 9 -20.30 12.74 -23.21
N LEU A 10 -20.38 11.60 -23.90
CA LEU A 10 -20.82 10.32 -23.37
C LEU A 10 -19.58 9.45 -23.14
N TYR A 11 -19.33 9.14 -21.88
CA TYR A 11 -18.23 8.28 -21.45
C TYR A 11 -18.78 6.90 -21.11
N HIS A 12 -18.13 5.86 -21.63
CA HIS A 12 -18.51 4.48 -21.37
C HIS A 12 -17.45 3.83 -20.47
N ILE A 13 -17.84 3.48 -19.24
CA ILE A 13 -16.98 2.89 -18.21
C ILE A 13 -17.50 1.47 -17.95
N PRO A 14 -17.00 0.45 -18.66
CA PRO A 14 -17.61 -0.88 -18.70
C PRO A 14 -17.36 -1.76 -17.47
N TYR A 15 -16.39 -1.41 -16.63
CA TYR A 15 -15.98 -2.23 -15.49
C TYR A 15 -15.90 -1.37 -14.24
N THR A 16 -16.30 -1.95 -13.11
CA THR A 16 -16.12 -1.39 -11.77
C THR A 16 -15.25 -2.31 -10.94
N ILE A 17 -14.75 -1.82 -9.81
CA ILE A 17 -13.87 -2.60 -8.92
C ILE A 17 -14.52 -3.90 -8.40
N ASP A 18 -15.84 -3.98 -8.36
CA ASP A 18 -16.57 -5.20 -7.98
C ASP A 18 -16.51 -6.30 -9.05
N GLY A 19 -16.06 -5.97 -10.27
CA GLY A 19 -15.84 -6.89 -11.38
C GLY A 19 -14.48 -7.62 -11.33
N LEU A 20 -13.71 -7.51 -10.25
CA LEU A 20 -12.45 -8.25 -10.12
C LEU A 20 -12.70 -9.77 -10.13
N PRO A 21 -11.87 -10.55 -10.87
CA PRO A 21 -12.14 -11.97 -11.07
C PRO A 21 -11.82 -12.80 -9.83
N GLN A 22 -12.62 -13.85 -9.56
CA GLN A 22 -12.47 -14.71 -8.38
C GLN A 22 -11.05 -15.28 -8.17
N LYS A 23 -10.29 -15.49 -9.25
CA LYS A 23 -8.88 -15.94 -9.21
C LYS A 23 -7.95 -15.01 -8.42
N THR A 24 -8.36 -13.77 -8.14
CA THR A 24 -7.60 -12.79 -7.34
C THR A 24 -7.87 -12.91 -5.85
N ILE A 25 -8.78 -13.80 -5.42
CA ILE A 25 -9.03 -14.04 -4.01
C ILE A 25 -7.95 -15.00 -3.50
N VAL A 26 -7.30 -14.62 -2.40
CA VAL A 26 -6.29 -15.45 -1.72
C VAL A 26 -6.97 -16.31 -0.65
N ASP A 27 -6.60 -17.58 -0.59
CA ASP A 27 -6.98 -18.44 0.53
C ASP A 27 -6.28 -17.97 1.82
N VAL A 28 -7.07 -17.66 2.85
CA VAL A 28 -6.59 -17.26 4.19
C VAL A 28 -5.65 -18.28 4.82
N LYS A 29 -5.70 -19.56 4.41
CA LYS A 29 -4.74 -20.59 4.87
C LYS A 29 -3.31 -20.33 4.40
N LYS A 30 -3.10 -19.43 3.42
CA LYS A 30 -1.80 -19.06 2.86
C LYS A 30 -1.08 -17.96 3.62
N ILE A 31 -1.60 -17.54 4.78
CA ILE A 31 -0.96 -16.54 5.64
C ILE A 31 0.52 -16.83 5.91
N PRO A 32 0.95 -18.07 6.24
CA PRO A 32 2.37 -18.35 6.44
C PRO A 32 3.24 -18.04 5.20
N GLU A 33 2.76 -18.36 4.00
CA GLU A 33 3.42 -18.00 2.74
C GLU A 33 3.40 -16.49 2.52
N MET A 34 2.29 -15.82 2.80
CA MET A 34 2.15 -14.37 2.66
C MET A 34 3.12 -13.62 3.59
N ARG A 35 3.31 -14.08 4.83
CA ARG A 35 4.32 -13.54 5.78
C ARG A 35 5.73 -13.58 5.19
N ARG A 36 6.10 -14.71 4.58
CA ARG A 36 7.43 -14.90 3.95
C ARG A 36 7.65 -14.07 2.68
N ASN A 37 6.57 -13.61 2.04
CA ASN A 37 6.63 -12.80 0.82
C ASN A 37 6.21 -11.34 1.07
N THR A 38 6.20 -10.91 2.32
CA THR A 38 5.87 -9.54 2.70
C THR A 38 7.02 -8.95 3.52
N ASN A 39 7.71 -7.98 2.92
CA ASN A 39 8.83 -7.31 3.55
C ASN A 39 8.32 -6.19 4.45
N ILE A 40 8.73 -6.20 5.71
CA ILE A 40 8.31 -5.24 6.72
C ILE A 40 9.53 -4.46 7.18
N LEU A 41 9.44 -3.14 7.17
CA LEU A 41 10.45 -2.26 7.75
C LEU A 41 9.97 -1.69 9.06
N VAL A 42 10.81 -1.76 10.09
CA VAL A 42 10.66 -1.03 11.34
C VAL A 42 11.59 0.18 11.33
N ILE A 43 11.07 1.34 11.70
CA ILE A 43 11.82 2.59 11.81
C ILE A 43 11.69 3.06 13.26
N ASP A 44 12.74 2.84 14.05
CA ASP A 44 12.80 3.13 15.49
C ASP A 44 14.23 3.49 15.90
N ASP A 45 14.45 4.67 16.48
CA ASP A 45 15.76 5.09 16.96
C ASP A 45 16.17 4.38 18.26
N SER A 46 15.19 3.97 19.06
CA SER A 46 15.33 3.30 20.36
C SER A 46 15.33 1.77 20.28
N GLY A 47 14.79 1.22 19.20
CA GLY A 47 14.74 -0.20 18.91
C GLY A 47 13.35 -0.84 19.18
N PHE A 48 12.98 -1.79 18.33
CA PHE A 48 11.70 -2.50 18.38
C PHE A 48 11.84 -3.85 19.06
N VAL A 49 11.47 -3.88 20.35
CA VAL A 49 11.66 -5.02 21.27
C VAL A 49 11.13 -6.35 20.74
N LEU A 50 10.05 -6.35 19.95
CA LEU A 50 9.36 -7.57 19.51
C LEU A 50 9.86 -8.15 18.19
N ILE A 51 10.86 -7.53 17.53
CA ILE A 51 11.28 -7.94 16.18
C ILE A 51 11.70 -9.42 16.11
N GLU A 52 12.49 -9.90 17.06
CA GLU A 52 12.96 -11.29 17.10
C GLU A 52 11.83 -12.28 17.37
N ALA A 53 10.87 -11.90 18.22
CA ALA A 53 9.69 -12.71 18.47
C ALA A 53 8.87 -12.86 17.18
N LEU A 54 8.58 -11.75 16.51
CA LEU A 54 7.79 -11.75 15.28
C LEU A 54 8.51 -12.47 14.12
N ARG A 55 9.83 -12.33 13.99
CA ARG A 55 10.61 -13.13 13.02
C ARG A 55 10.39 -14.63 13.20
N LYS A 56 10.27 -15.14 14.44
CA LYS A 56 9.94 -16.55 14.71
C LYS A 56 8.53 -16.96 14.25
N TYR A 57 7.59 -16.03 14.15
CA TYR A 57 6.27 -16.24 13.53
C TYR A 57 6.31 -16.20 11.99
N GLY A 58 7.49 -15.97 11.38
CA GLY A 58 7.71 -16.05 9.94
C GLY A 58 7.64 -14.73 9.18
N TYR A 59 7.53 -13.60 9.89
CA TYR A 59 7.56 -12.26 9.29
C TYR A 59 8.96 -11.91 8.78
N GLN A 60 9.06 -11.41 7.53
CA GLN A 60 10.30 -10.85 7.00
C GLN A 60 10.44 -9.41 7.44
N MET A 61 11.17 -9.17 8.53
CA MET A 61 11.29 -7.85 9.14
C MET A 61 12.74 -7.37 9.12
N GLU A 62 12.93 -6.11 8.79
CA GLU A 62 14.19 -5.37 8.98
C GLU A 62 13.95 -4.17 9.87
N GLU A 63 15.00 -3.70 10.52
CA GLU A 63 14.94 -2.52 11.40
C GLU A 63 16.00 -1.52 10.98
N LYS A 64 15.60 -0.25 10.96
CA LYS A 64 16.48 0.90 10.76
C LYS A 64 16.24 1.92 11.86
N LYS A 65 17.33 2.53 12.32
CA LYS A 65 17.24 3.62 13.30
C LYS A 65 16.65 4.90 12.73
N ASP A 66 16.95 5.16 11.47
CA ASP A 66 16.37 6.26 10.70
C ASP A 66 16.52 5.97 9.20
N LEU A 67 16.00 6.85 8.36
CA LEU A 67 16.13 6.84 6.91
C LEU A 67 16.96 8.03 6.42
N ASP A 68 17.63 7.84 5.28
CA ASP A 68 18.30 8.93 4.56
C ASP A 68 17.30 9.65 3.65
N SER A 69 16.29 8.92 3.15
CA SER A 69 15.23 9.48 2.32
C SER A 69 13.94 8.67 2.37
N VAL A 70 12.83 9.28 1.94
CA VAL A 70 11.56 8.55 1.76
C VAL A 70 11.71 7.39 0.74
N ASN A 71 12.69 7.43 -0.17
CA ASN A 71 12.88 6.32 -1.13
C ASN A 71 13.29 5.00 -0.48
N ASP A 72 13.85 5.07 0.73
CA ASP A 72 14.42 3.89 1.38
C ASP A 72 13.34 2.87 1.76
N VAL A 73 12.08 3.29 1.82
CA VAL A 73 10.92 2.43 2.09
C VAL A 73 10.41 1.69 0.84
N ALA A 74 10.96 1.97 -0.35
CA ALA A 74 10.43 1.48 -1.63
C ALA A 74 10.37 -0.05 -1.71
N ALA A 75 11.36 -0.74 -1.14
CA ALA A 75 11.50 -2.20 -1.16
C ALA A 75 10.60 -2.95 -0.14
N TYR A 76 9.92 -2.21 0.74
CA TYR A 76 9.12 -2.79 1.82
C TYR A 76 7.63 -2.58 1.54
N ASP A 77 6.82 -3.53 1.98
CA ASP A 77 5.38 -3.53 1.76
C ASP A 77 4.62 -2.89 2.94
N ILE A 78 5.12 -3.13 4.15
CA ILE A 78 4.54 -2.64 5.40
C ILE A 78 5.63 -1.87 6.16
N ILE A 79 5.29 -0.67 6.63
CA ILE A 79 6.18 0.19 7.41
C ILE A 79 5.60 0.32 8.82
N LEU A 80 6.41 -0.04 9.81
CA LEU A 80 6.17 0.23 11.22
C LEU A 80 7.02 1.44 11.58
N CYS A 81 6.39 2.54 11.96
CA CYS A 81 7.09 3.80 12.19
C CYS A 81 6.83 4.29 13.63
N ASP A 82 7.92 4.46 14.39
CA ASP A 82 7.85 5.30 15.58
C ASP A 82 7.46 6.71 15.15
N ILE A 83 6.59 7.36 15.91
CA ILE A 83 6.13 8.72 15.63
C ILE A 83 7.13 9.78 16.08
N ARG A 84 8.13 9.40 16.91
CA ARG A 84 9.18 10.27 17.42
C ARG A 84 10.56 9.66 17.15
N GLY A 85 11.60 10.45 17.27
CA GLY A 85 12.99 9.99 17.19
C GLY A 85 13.50 9.70 15.77
N VAL A 86 12.61 9.59 14.78
CA VAL A 86 12.94 9.18 13.40
C VAL A 86 12.53 10.24 12.36
N GLY A 87 12.94 10.05 11.11
CA GLY A 87 12.67 10.95 10.00
C GLY A 87 13.51 12.23 10.05
N LYS A 88 14.73 12.19 10.59
CA LYS A 88 15.53 13.39 10.88
C LYS A 88 15.91 14.16 9.62
N PHE A 89 16.09 13.48 8.49
CA PHE A 89 16.40 14.12 7.20
C PHE A 89 15.34 15.15 6.75
N LEU A 90 14.11 15.07 7.29
CA LEU A 90 13.03 16.01 6.98
C LEU A 90 13.18 17.35 7.71
N ASN A 91 14.08 17.46 8.70
CA ASN A 91 14.26 18.65 9.55
C ASN A 91 12.92 19.18 10.12
N SER A 92 12.00 18.27 10.42
CA SER A 92 10.66 18.58 10.91
C SER A 92 10.58 18.33 12.41
N LYS A 93 10.01 19.29 13.15
CA LYS A 93 9.70 19.11 14.58
C LYS A 93 8.68 18.00 14.85
N TYR A 94 8.02 17.50 13.82
CA TYR A 94 7.02 16.42 13.90
C TYR A 94 7.60 15.04 13.56
N GLU A 95 8.89 14.95 13.26
CA GLU A 95 9.66 13.70 13.20
C GLU A 95 8.94 12.57 12.44
N GLY A 96 8.78 11.40 13.07
CA GLY A 96 8.15 10.22 12.49
C GLY A 96 6.72 10.46 12.01
N ALA A 97 5.96 11.35 12.64
CA ALA A 97 4.62 11.71 12.14
C ALA A 97 4.68 12.42 10.79
N LYS A 98 5.68 13.29 10.57
CA LYS A 98 5.89 13.89 9.24
C LYS A 98 6.38 12.84 8.24
N LEU A 99 7.24 11.92 8.67
CA LEU A 99 7.70 10.81 7.82
C LEU A 99 6.54 9.94 7.33
N ILE A 100 5.59 9.58 8.20
CA ILE A 100 4.38 8.83 7.85
C ILE A 100 3.61 9.53 6.72
N GLN A 101 3.37 10.85 6.85
CA GLN A 101 2.70 11.63 5.82
C GLN A 101 3.48 11.57 4.49
N GLU A 102 4.78 11.82 4.49
CA GLU A 102 5.60 11.80 3.28
C GLU A 102 5.61 10.43 2.59
N ILE A 103 5.67 9.33 3.38
CA ILE A 103 5.55 7.97 2.86
C ILE A 103 4.20 7.78 2.17
N LYS A 104 3.09 8.17 2.80
CA LYS A 104 1.75 7.95 2.24
C LYS A 104 1.43 8.84 1.05
N LEU A 105 1.99 10.05 0.99
CA LEU A 105 1.89 10.91 -0.20
C LEU A 105 2.65 10.30 -1.38
N LYS A 106 3.83 9.70 -1.13
CA LYS A 106 4.68 9.13 -2.18
C LYS A 106 4.31 7.71 -2.60
N TYR A 107 3.89 6.89 -1.64
CA TYR A 107 3.56 5.47 -1.80
C TYR A 107 2.19 5.18 -1.17
N PRO A 108 1.08 5.64 -1.78
CA PRO A 108 -0.25 5.55 -1.17
C PRO A 108 -0.71 4.12 -0.89
N SER A 109 -0.24 3.14 -1.69
CA SER A 109 -0.61 1.73 -1.54
C SER A 109 0.16 1.00 -0.43
N LYS A 110 1.30 1.53 0.04
CA LYS A 110 2.04 0.94 1.16
C LYS A 110 1.23 1.06 2.45
N LYS A 111 1.28 -0.01 3.26
CA LYS A 111 0.69 0.00 4.60
C LYS A 111 1.66 0.68 5.57
N VAL A 112 1.19 1.70 6.26
CA VAL A 112 1.96 2.40 7.31
C VAL A 112 1.23 2.27 8.63
N ILE A 113 1.93 1.75 9.63
CA ILE A 113 1.45 1.55 10.99
C ILE A 113 2.27 2.47 11.89
N ALA A 114 1.61 3.46 12.48
CA ALA A 114 2.23 4.32 13.48
C ALA A 114 2.21 3.61 14.83
N TYR A 115 3.30 3.70 15.59
CA TYR A 115 3.26 3.26 16.99
C TYR A 115 3.91 4.28 17.94
N THR A 116 3.39 4.37 19.17
CA THR A 116 3.75 5.42 20.15
C THR A 116 3.79 4.88 21.58
N ALA A 117 4.68 5.42 22.43
CA ALA A 117 4.65 5.19 23.89
C ALA A 117 3.78 6.19 24.67
N GLU A 118 3.42 7.33 24.07
CA GLU A 118 2.68 8.39 24.74
C GLU A 118 1.35 8.68 24.04
N ASP A 119 0.40 9.19 24.81
CA ASP A 119 -0.81 9.81 24.28
C ASP A 119 -0.43 10.90 23.28
N PHE A 120 -1.06 10.85 22.10
CA PHE A 120 -0.79 11.80 21.04
C PHE A 120 -1.20 13.21 21.48
N SER A 121 -0.27 14.17 21.48
CA SER A 121 -0.69 15.56 21.56
C SER A 121 -1.51 15.91 20.31
N PRO A 122 -2.58 16.72 20.40
CA PRO A 122 -3.41 17.09 19.25
C PRO A 122 -2.62 17.71 18.09
N SER A 123 -1.43 18.25 18.35
CA SER A 123 -0.57 18.83 17.32
C SER A 123 -0.02 17.82 16.29
N TYR A 124 -0.04 16.51 16.60
CA TYR A 124 0.41 15.44 15.71
C TYR A 124 -0.75 14.73 14.99
N SER A 125 -2.00 14.90 15.44
CA SER A 125 -3.13 14.09 14.99
C SER A 125 -3.26 14.10 13.46
N ASN A 126 -3.25 15.29 12.86
CA ASN A 126 -3.42 15.47 11.41
C ASN A 126 -2.35 14.78 10.57
N LEU A 127 -1.14 14.58 11.12
CA LEU A 127 -0.05 13.90 10.43
C LEU A 127 -0.13 12.37 10.63
N ILE A 128 -0.44 11.94 11.86
CA ILE A 128 -0.58 10.52 12.20
C ILE A 128 -1.84 9.92 11.57
N ASP A 129 -2.86 10.72 11.28
CA ASP A 129 -4.07 10.30 10.55
C ASP A 129 -3.79 9.83 9.11
N PHE A 130 -2.59 10.06 8.58
CA PHE A 130 -2.16 9.44 7.33
C PHE A 130 -1.82 7.95 7.49
N ALA A 131 -1.47 7.49 8.70
CA ALA A 131 -1.19 6.08 8.95
C ALA A 131 -2.47 5.24 8.80
N ASP A 132 -2.31 4.04 8.24
CA ASP A 132 -3.42 3.11 8.04
C ASP A 132 -3.87 2.45 9.36
N LYS A 133 -2.98 2.37 10.35
CA LYS A 133 -3.25 1.89 11.72
C LYS A 133 -2.38 2.63 12.74
N LYS A 134 -2.83 2.68 13.99
CA LYS A 134 -2.11 3.24 15.14
C LYS A 134 -2.04 2.19 16.24
N VAL A 135 -0.89 2.05 16.90
CA VAL A 135 -0.64 1.01 17.92
C VAL A 135 0.11 1.59 19.12
N GLU A 136 -0.21 1.15 20.32
CA GLU A 136 0.52 1.56 21.53
C GLU A 136 1.75 0.67 21.76
N LYS A 137 2.89 1.28 22.13
CA LYS A 137 4.07 0.55 22.60
C LYS A 137 3.68 -0.23 23.85
N GLY A 138 4.13 -1.48 23.95
CA GLY A 138 3.70 -2.42 24.99
C GLY A 138 2.55 -3.34 24.59
N THR A 139 1.98 -3.15 23.39
CA THR A 139 1.06 -4.11 22.77
C THR A 139 1.70 -5.51 22.70
N SER A 140 0.91 -6.55 23.00
CA SER A 140 1.42 -7.92 23.11
C SER A 140 1.87 -8.48 21.75
N VAL A 141 2.68 -9.54 21.77
CA VAL A 141 3.11 -10.25 20.55
C VAL A 141 1.92 -10.83 19.78
N ASP A 142 0.89 -11.31 20.49
CA ASP A 142 -0.31 -11.90 19.87
C ASP A 142 -1.16 -10.84 19.15
N ASP A 143 -1.30 -9.66 19.76
CA ASP A 143 -1.99 -8.53 19.17
C ASP A 143 -1.23 -8.01 17.94
N TRP A 144 0.10 -7.88 18.04
CA TRP A 144 0.95 -7.55 16.90
C TRP A 144 0.82 -8.57 15.77
N THR A 145 0.78 -9.86 16.11
CA THR A 145 0.62 -10.93 15.13
C THR A 145 -0.72 -10.80 14.40
N SER A 146 -1.81 -10.57 15.13
CA SER A 146 -3.14 -10.38 14.54
C SER A 146 -3.18 -9.14 13.63
N LEU A 147 -2.60 -8.03 14.11
CA LEU A 147 -2.56 -6.77 13.38
C LEU A 147 -1.74 -6.85 12.09
N LEU A 148 -0.59 -7.52 12.13
CA LEU A 148 0.29 -7.71 10.97
C LEU A 148 -0.34 -8.68 9.98
N ASP A 149 -0.95 -9.79 10.42
CA ASP A 149 -1.67 -10.69 9.52
C ASP A 149 -2.79 -9.98 8.77
N ASP A 150 -3.57 -9.14 9.46
CA ASP A 150 -4.62 -8.38 8.80
C ASP A 150 -4.06 -7.33 7.83
N SER A 151 -2.95 -6.70 8.19
CA SER A 151 -2.25 -5.75 7.32
C SER A 151 -1.67 -6.44 6.08
N ILE A 152 -1.20 -7.67 6.23
CA ILE A 152 -0.75 -8.53 5.14
C ILE A 152 -1.96 -8.91 4.27
N LYS A 153 -3.09 -9.32 4.83
CA LYS A 153 -4.30 -9.61 4.04
C LYS A 153 -4.73 -8.42 3.20
N ASP A 154 -4.69 -7.20 3.77
CA ASP A 154 -4.99 -5.97 3.05
C ASP A 154 -4.07 -5.77 1.83
N LYS A 155 -2.77 -6.05 1.95
CA LYS A 155 -1.79 -5.99 0.83
C LYS A 155 -2.23 -6.87 -0.35
N TYR A 156 -2.73 -8.07 -0.06
CA TYR A 156 -3.15 -9.03 -1.09
C TYR A 156 -4.58 -8.79 -1.62
N ASP A 157 -5.31 -7.84 -1.05
CA ASP A 157 -6.65 -7.46 -1.50
C ASP A 157 -6.54 -6.39 -2.59
N LEU A 158 -6.60 -6.82 -3.85
CA LEU A 158 -6.49 -5.94 -5.02
C LEU A 158 -7.59 -4.89 -5.10
N LYS A 159 -8.74 -5.09 -4.45
CA LYS A 159 -9.80 -4.09 -4.34
C LYS A 159 -9.39 -3.01 -3.34
N LYS A 160 -8.90 -3.38 -2.16
CA LYS A 160 -8.39 -2.41 -1.17
C LYS A 160 -7.23 -1.57 -1.74
N GLN A 161 -6.31 -2.19 -2.46
CA GLN A 161 -5.20 -1.47 -3.11
C GLN A 161 -5.69 -0.40 -4.08
N TRP A 162 -6.70 -0.73 -4.88
CA TRP A 162 -7.35 0.24 -5.76
C TRP A 162 -8.02 1.37 -4.96
N LEU A 163 -8.80 1.06 -3.92
CA LEU A 163 -9.53 2.06 -3.14
C LEU A 163 -8.58 3.08 -2.48
N MET A 164 -7.46 2.62 -1.91
CA MET A 164 -6.43 3.50 -1.35
C MET A 164 -5.81 4.41 -2.43
N THR A 165 -5.53 3.85 -3.60
CA THR A 165 -4.99 4.60 -4.75
C THR A 165 -5.99 5.61 -5.28
N ARG A 166 -7.27 5.23 -5.40
CA ARG A 166 -8.37 6.09 -5.84
C ARG A 166 -8.49 7.32 -4.95
N ASP A 167 -8.45 7.13 -3.64
CA ASP A 167 -8.56 8.23 -2.68
C ASP A 167 -7.34 9.18 -2.78
N ALA A 168 -6.14 8.63 -3.03
CA ALA A 168 -4.94 9.43 -3.30
C ALA A 168 -5.05 10.22 -4.62
N LEU A 169 -5.55 9.61 -5.70
CA LEU A 169 -5.79 10.31 -6.97
C LEU A 169 -6.80 11.46 -6.80
N ILE A 170 -7.88 11.24 -6.05
CA ILE A 170 -8.87 12.29 -5.77
C ILE A 170 -8.23 13.43 -4.98
N LYS A 171 -7.39 13.12 -3.98
CA LYS A 171 -6.68 14.11 -3.18
C LYS A 171 -5.70 14.95 -4.00
N GLU A 172 -5.08 14.36 -5.01
CA GLU A 172 -4.24 15.05 -6.01
C GLU A 172 -5.07 15.79 -7.08
N ASN A 173 -6.39 15.99 -6.85
CA ASN A 173 -7.32 16.68 -7.74
C ASN A 173 -7.41 16.08 -9.15
N ILE A 174 -7.16 14.77 -9.28
CA ILE A 174 -7.36 14.06 -10.53
C ILE A 174 -8.87 14.05 -10.85
N PRO A 175 -9.29 14.43 -12.06
CA PRO A 175 -10.71 14.48 -12.40
C PRO A 175 -11.41 13.13 -12.16
N ILE A 176 -12.56 13.14 -11.49
CA ILE A 176 -13.29 11.92 -11.11
C ILE A 176 -13.59 10.99 -12.29
N ARG A 177 -13.84 11.58 -13.47
CA ARG A 177 -14.02 10.84 -14.72
C ARG A 177 -12.79 10.02 -15.07
N LEU A 178 -11.60 10.61 -14.98
CA LEU A 178 -10.33 9.96 -15.27
C LEU A 178 -10.02 8.87 -14.24
N VAL A 179 -10.33 9.12 -12.96
CA VAL A 179 -10.23 8.10 -11.90
C VAL A 179 -11.11 6.89 -12.21
N ALA A 180 -12.33 7.10 -12.69
CA ALA A 180 -13.24 6.02 -13.09
C ALA A 180 -12.78 5.29 -14.37
N GLU A 181 -12.17 6.00 -15.34
CA GLU A 181 -11.51 5.39 -16.49
C GLU A 181 -10.35 4.48 -16.04
N TYR A 182 -9.50 4.95 -15.10
CA TYR A 182 -8.42 4.16 -14.52
C TYR A 182 -8.92 2.92 -13.76
N GLU A 183 -10.04 3.01 -13.03
CA GLU A 183 -10.68 1.85 -12.37
C GLU A 183 -11.03 0.77 -13.39
N SER A 184 -11.71 1.20 -14.46
CA SER A 184 -12.18 0.28 -15.50
C SER A 184 -11.02 -0.42 -16.21
N GLU A 185 -9.96 0.34 -16.50
CA GLU A 185 -8.75 -0.20 -17.08
C GLU A 185 -8.00 -1.15 -16.14
N TYR A 186 -7.93 -0.82 -14.85
CA TYR A 186 -7.30 -1.66 -13.83
C TYR A 186 -7.98 -3.04 -13.75
N VAL A 187 -9.31 -3.06 -13.66
CA VAL A 187 -10.10 -4.29 -13.60
C VAL A 187 -9.97 -5.11 -14.88
N ASN A 188 -10.03 -4.45 -16.04
CA ASN A 188 -9.84 -5.08 -17.34
C ASN A 188 -8.42 -5.66 -17.48
N ALA A 189 -7.39 -4.96 -17.00
CA ALA A 189 -6.01 -5.40 -17.08
C ALA A 189 -5.73 -6.63 -16.23
N ILE A 190 -6.28 -6.70 -15.01
CA ILE A 190 -6.20 -7.90 -14.16
C ILE A 190 -6.95 -9.07 -14.81
N SER A 191 -8.14 -8.81 -15.35
CA SER A 191 -8.96 -9.84 -15.99
C SER A 191 -8.25 -10.48 -17.18
N LYS A 192 -7.65 -9.65 -18.06
CA LYS A 192 -6.97 -10.06 -19.29
C LYS A 192 -5.49 -10.41 -19.11
N GLY A 193 -4.92 -10.23 -17.91
CA GLY A 193 -3.49 -10.44 -17.66
C GLY A 193 -2.60 -9.44 -18.41
N SER A 194 -3.05 -8.19 -18.57
CA SER A 194 -2.37 -7.16 -19.36
C SER A 194 -1.81 -6.00 -18.53
N ILE A 195 -1.51 -6.23 -17.24
CA ILE A 195 -0.98 -5.21 -16.31
C ILE A 195 0.32 -4.59 -16.85
N ASN A 196 1.27 -5.38 -17.33
CA ASN A 196 2.54 -4.87 -17.88
C ASN A 196 2.33 -3.90 -19.06
N LYS A 197 1.35 -4.16 -19.92
CA LYS A 197 1.00 -3.25 -21.03
C LYS A 197 0.47 -1.91 -20.50
N MET A 198 -0.31 -1.95 -19.42
CA MET A 198 -0.83 -0.75 -18.76
C MET A 198 0.31 0.04 -18.11
N ILE A 199 1.25 -0.62 -17.43
CA ILE A 199 2.46 0.01 -16.85
C ILE A 199 3.24 0.77 -17.92
N GLN A 200 3.52 0.12 -19.06
CA GLN A 200 4.26 0.73 -20.17
C GLN A 200 3.55 1.99 -20.67
N ARG A 201 2.24 1.90 -20.92
CA ARG A 201 1.44 3.05 -21.37
C ARG A 201 1.48 4.25 -20.41
N PHE A 202 1.38 4.03 -19.09
CA PHE A 202 1.51 5.12 -18.12
C PHE A 202 2.93 5.69 -18.05
N THR A 203 3.93 4.86 -18.29
CA THR A 203 5.34 5.29 -18.36
C THR A 203 5.57 6.19 -19.59
N ASP A 204 5.01 5.81 -20.74
CA ASP A 204 5.21 6.51 -22.01
C ASP A 204 4.42 7.84 -22.07
N ASN A 205 3.18 7.85 -21.57
CA ASN A 205 2.28 9.00 -21.75
C ASN A 205 2.34 10.05 -20.64
N GLN A 206 2.95 9.75 -19.48
CA GLN A 206 3.07 10.63 -18.30
C GLN A 206 1.86 11.53 -18.02
N SER A 207 0.64 10.98 -18.13
CA SER A 207 -0.60 11.69 -17.83
C SER A 207 -0.76 11.98 -16.34
N ASN A 208 -1.75 12.80 -15.98
CA ASN A 208 -2.09 13.11 -14.59
C ASN A 208 -2.30 11.82 -13.78
N GLY A 209 -1.62 11.72 -12.63
CA GLY A 209 -1.68 10.55 -11.75
C GLY A 209 -0.84 9.34 -12.20
N SER A 210 -0.04 9.45 -13.27
CA SER A 210 0.76 8.33 -13.78
C SER A 210 1.71 7.73 -12.75
N ALA A 211 2.37 8.55 -11.94
CA ALA A 211 3.29 8.06 -10.91
C ALA A 211 2.56 7.16 -9.89
N VAL A 212 1.39 7.61 -9.41
CA VAL A 212 0.53 6.87 -8.48
C VAL A 212 0.00 5.58 -9.13
N MET A 213 -0.43 5.65 -10.39
CA MET A 213 -0.89 4.47 -11.12
C MET A 213 0.23 3.45 -11.39
N ILE A 214 1.43 3.89 -11.76
CA ILE A 214 2.58 3.00 -11.99
C ILE A 214 2.96 2.28 -10.69
N GLU A 215 2.91 2.98 -9.56
CA GLU A 215 3.18 2.42 -8.24
C GLU A 215 2.18 1.30 -7.90
N LEU A 216 0.87 1.58 -8.00
CA LEU A 216 -0.18 0.58 -7.85
C LEU A 216 0.03 -0.61 -8.79
N LEU A 217 0.22 -0.38 -10.09
CA LEU A 217 0.28 -1.45 -11.08
C LEU A 217 1.49 -2.36 -10.86
N LYS A 218 2.64 -1.82 -10.43
CA LYS A 218 3.81 -2.63 -10.04
C LYS A 218 3.50 -3.51 -8.84
N LEU A 219 2.86 -2.96 -7.80
CA LEU A 219 2.41 -3.74 -6.64
C LEU A 219 1.42 -4.84 -7.07
N THR A 220 0.38 -4.48 -7.82
CA THR A 220 -0.64 -5.43 -8.32
C THR A 220 0.00 -6.54 -9.14
N ASN A 221 0.96 -6.25 -10.01
CA ASN A 221 1.63 -7.27 -10.81
C ASN A 221 2.36 -8.30 -9.92
N ASN A 222 3.08 -7.83 -8.91
CA ASN A 222 3.78 -8.68 -7.95
C ASN A 222 2.82 -9.50 -7.09
N VAL A 223 1.80 -8.84 -6.53
CA VAL A 223 0.77 -9.47 -5.71
C VAL A 223 0.02 -10.52 -6.54
N LEU A 224 -0.48 -10.19 -7.72
CA LEU A 224 -1.22 -11.12 -8.57
C LEU A 224 -0.40 -12.37 -8.92
N ALA A 225 0.90 -12.22 -9.21
CA ALA A 225 1.77 -13.37 -9.45
C ALA A 225 1.85 -14.30 -8.23
N LEU A 226 1.94 -13.75 -7.01
CA LEU A 226 1.91 -14.51 -5.78
C LEU A 226 0.56 -15.18 -5.52
N ILE A 227 -0.55 -14.46 -5.74
CA ILE A 227 -1.91 -15.02 -5.60
C ILE A 227 -2.10 -16.23 -6.51
N LEU A 228 -1.72 -16.09 -7.79
CA LEU A 228 -1.82 -17.18 -8.76
C LEU A 228 -0.93 -18.36 -8.37
N LYS A 229 0.28 -18.12 -7.83
CA LYS A 229 1.15 -19.16 -7.28
C LYS A 229 0.52 -19.87 -6.08
N PHE A 230 -0.12 -19.12 -5.18
CA PHE A 230 -0.78 -19.68 -3.99
C PHE A 230 -2.01 -20.52 -4.37
N ASN A 231 -2.79 -20.06 -5.34
CA ASN A 231 -4.01 -20.71 -5.82
C ASN A 231 -3.72 -21.92 -6.73
N GLY A 232 -2.62 -21.87 -7.49
CA GLY A 232 -2.16 -22.97 -8.35
C GLY A 232 -1.35 -24.06 -7.60
N GLY A 233 -1.15 -23.91 -6.29
CA GLY A 233 -0.38 -24.82 -5.46
C GLY A 233 -1.11 -26.11 -5.08
N ALA A 234 -1.39 -26.95 -6.06
CA ALA A 234 -1.42 -28.41 -5.94
C ALA A 234 -0.74 -28.98 -7.20
N ALA A 235 0.52 -29.38 -7.04
CA ALA A 235 1.18 -30.36 -7.88
C ALA A 235 1.81 -31.38 -6.93
#